data_AF-A0A9X0CQH0-F1
#
_entry.id   AF-A0A9X0CQH0-F1
#
_cell.length_a   1.000
_cell.length_b   1.000
_cell.length_c   1.000
_cell.angle_alpha   90.00
_cell.angle_beta   90.00
_cell.angle_gamma   90.00
#
_symmetry.space_group_name_H-M   'P 1'
#
loop_
_entity.id
_entity.type
_entity.pdbx_description
1 polymer ?
#
loop_
_entity_poly.entity_id
_entity_poly.type
_entity_poly.pdbx_seq_one_letter_code
_entity_poly.pdbx_strand_id
1 'polypeptide(L)'
;MMLPDSATIYGRLFLGAWDAGLDNVADDTVSLMLHATEYLVKDILTVCTSMRSTFRLRDGHFRYAMGSTYPRMHLRNSTSPWPPGSERSLGCVNGAGSSGNSGRTLEQAEAEAAVTVASSDSRGATNAPISLMDLRDALQVHRRVIPSHTVYSANIERTLANMCHPSHDELEQNQLHKLEARRRYERLKQQRSLRL
;
A
#
# COMPACT_ATOMS: atom_id res chain seq x y z
N MET A 1 11.60 -10.49 -1.52
CA MET A 1 11.99 -9.90 -2.82
C MET A 1 12.54 -8.51 -2.53
N MET A 2 13.80 -8.26 -2.85
CA MET A 2 14.39 -6.91 -2.76
C MET A 2 14.15 -6.19 -4.09
N LEU A 3 14.07 -4.86 -4.07
CA LEU A 3 14.13 -4.08 -5.30
C LEU A 3 15.47 -4.33 -6.01
N PRO A 4 15.53 -4.23 -7.35
CA PRO A 4 16.77 -4.44 -8.09
C PRO A 4 17.83 -3.44 -7.64
N ASP A 5 19.05 -3.93 -7.45
CA ASP A 5 20.20 -3.08 -7.15
C ASP A 5 20.65 -2.32 -8.40
N SER A 6 21.31 -1.19 -8.18
CA SER A 6 21.93 -0.32 -9.20
C SER A 6 22.70 -1.11 -10.26
N ALA A 7 23.53 -2.09 -9.85
CA ALA A 7 24.30 -2.93 -10.76
C ALA A 7 23.40 -3.80 -11.67
N THR A 8 22.31 -4.36 -11.13
CA THR A 8 21.37 -5.17 -11.93
C THR A 8 20.56 -4.32 -12.91
N ILE A 9 20.22 -3.08 -12.54
CA ILE A 9 19.56 -2.14 -13.45
C ILE A 9 20.54 -1.74 -14.56
N TYR A 10 21.76 -1.34 -14.20
CA TYR A 10 22.80 -0.95 -15.17
C TYR A 10 23.03 -2.05 -16.21
N GLY A 11 23.23 -3.30 -15.79
CA GLY A 11 23.46 -4.40 -16.73
C GLY A 11 22.29 -4.64 -17.71
N ARG A 12 21.04 -4.51 -17.23
CA ARG A 12 19.86 -4.65 -18.10
C ARG A 12 19.68 -3.45 -19.03
N LEU A 13 19.96 -2.24 -18.54
CA LEU A 13 19.88 -1.03 -19.34
C LEU A 13 20.96 -1.01 -20.42
N PHE A 14 22.18 -1.45 -20.09
CA PHE A 14 23.30 -1.57 -21.02
C PHE A 14 22.99 -2.58 -22.12
N LEU A 15 22.44 -3.75 -21.78
CA LEU A 15 22.02 -4.73 -22.79
C LEU A 15 20.92 -4.16 -23.70
N GLY A 16 19.94 -3.47 -23.13
CA GLY A 16 18.88 -2.81 -23.92
C GLY A 16 19.41 -1.66 -24.80
N ALA A 17 20.41 -0.92 -24.33
CA ALA A 17 21.09 0.12 -25.10
C ALA A 17 21.86 -0.49 -26.27
N TRP A 18 22.60 -1.57 -26.01
CA TRP A 18 23.32 -2.34 -27.03
C TRP A 18 22.37 -2.87 -28.12
N ASP A 19 21.23 -3.46 -27.73
CA ASP A 19 20.21 -3.94 -28.68
C ASP A 19 19.61 -2.79 -29.52
N ALA A 20 19.59 -1.58 -28.98
CA ALA A 20 19.16 -0.37 -29.68
C ALA A 20 20.29 0.32 -30.49
N GLY A 21 21.51 -0.22 -30.48
CA GLY A 21 22.67 0.34 -31.19
C GLY A 21 23.37 1.50 -30.45
N LEU A 22 23.21 1.59 -29.13
CA LEU A 22 23.87 2.56 -28.25
C LEU A 22 25.05 1.91 -27.52
N ASP A 23 26.16 2.64 -27.38
CA ASP A 23 27.41 2.11 -26.83
C ASP A 23 27.48 2.15 -25.29
N ASN A 24 26.75 3.07 -24.66
CA ASN A 24 26.81 3.27 -23.21
C ASN A 24 25.49 3.76 -22.60
N VAL A 25 25.43 3.70 -21.27
CA VAL A 25 24.33 4.18 -20.44
C VAL A 25 24.90 5.10 -19.38
N ALA A 26 24.29 6.28 -19.21
CA ALA A 26 24.68 7.21 -18.16
C ALA A 26 24.21 6.74 -16.76
N ASP A 27 25.04 6.96 -15.73
CA ASP A 27 24.73 6.60 -14.34
C ASP A 27 23.46 7.31 -13.82
N ASP A 28 23.24 8.56 -14.25
CA ASP A 28 22.03 9.32 -13.91
C ASP A 28 20.75 8.60 -14.36
N THR A 29 20.77 7.96 -15.53
CA THR A 29 19.63 7.19 -16.06
C THR A 29 19.31 5.99 -15.16
N VAL A 30 20.34 5.31 -14.65
CA VAL A 30 20.18 4.19 -13.71
C VAL A 30 19.56 4.68 -12.40
N SER A 31 20.03 5.82 -11.88
CA SER A 31 19.44 6.42 -10.68
C SER A 31 17.98 6.81 -10.90
N LEU A 32 17.65 7.42 -12.04
CA LEU A 32 16.28 7.82 -12.38
C LEU A 32 15.36 6.60 -12.48
N MET A 33 15.83 5.53 -13.12
CA MET A 33 15.12 4.25 -13.21
C MET A 33 14.85 3.65 -11.82
N LEU A 34 15.83 3.66 -10.92
CA LEU A 34 15.66 3.15 -9.56
C LEU A 34 14.53 3.92 -8.84
N HIS A 35 14.58 5.25 -8.83
CA HIS A 35 13.54 6.08 -8.23
C HIS A 35 12.18 5.86 -8.89
N ALA A 36 12.12 5.78 -10.22
CA ALA A 36 10.88 5.53 -10.95
C ALA A 36 10.25 4.18 -10.57
N THR A 37 11.04 3.12 -10.40
CA THR A 37 10.54 1.82 -9.94
C THR A 37 10.02 1.88 -8.50
N GLU A 38 10.70 2.61 -7.62
CA GLU A 38 10.26 2.82 -6.25
C GLU A 38 8.92 3.59 -6.20
N TYR A 39 8.79 4.65 -6.99
CA TYR A 39 7.55 5.41 -7.12
C TYR A 39 6.39 4.55 -7.66
N LEU A 40 6.64 3.73 -8.67
CA LEU A 40 5.62 2.83 -9.21
C LEU A 40 5.12 1.85 -8.15
N VAL A 41 6.02 1.24 -7.38
CA VAL A 41 5.64 0.30 -6.30
C VAL A 41 4.85 1.04 -5.20
N LYS A 42 5.29 2.25 -4.83
CA LYS A 42 4.56 3.10 -3.87
C LYS A 42 3.16 3.43 -4.36
N ASP A 43 2.98 3.76 -5.64
CA ASP A 43 1.67 4.10 -6.19
C ASP A 43 0.72 2.89 -6.17
N ILE A 44 1.20 1.71 -6.60
CA ILE A 44 0.43 0.45 -6.53
C ILE A 44 -0.01 0.16 -5.10
N LEU A 45 0.92 0.22 -4.13
CA LEU A 45 0.60 -0.03 -2.72
C LEU A 45 -0.34 1.01 -2.14
N THR A 46 -0.19 2.28 -2.52
CA THR A 46 -1.08 3.37 -2.08
C THR A 46 -2.49 3.14 -2.58
N VAL A 47 -2.65 2.67 -3.82
CA VAL A 47 -3.97 2.33 -4.36
C VAL A 47 -4.56 1.11 -3.63
N CYS A 48 -3.81 0.03 -3.46
CA CYS A 48 -4.26 -1.14 -2.72
C CYS A 48 -4.71 -0.80 -1.30
N THR A 49 -3.91 0.00 -0.58
CA THR A 49 -4.25 0.43 0.78
C THR A 49 -5.42 1.41 0.82
N SER A 50 -5.59 2.26 -0.20
CA SER A 50 -6.72 3.21 -0.29
C SER A 50 -8.08 2.53 -0.46
N MET A 51 -8.10 1.34 -1.07
CA MET A 51 -9.33 0.57 -1.23
C MET A 51 -9.69 -0.23 0.02
N ARG A 52 -8.69 -0.65 0.79
CA ARG A 52 -8.89 -1.45 2.00
C ARG A 52 -9.15 -0.60 3.24
N SER A 53 -8.66 0.63 3.24
CA SER A 53 -8.66 1.48 4.42
C SER A 53 -9.11 2.89 4.10
N THR A 54 -9.77 3.51 5.08
CA THR A 54 -10.14 4.91 4.95
C THR A 54 -8.90 5.78 5.01
N PHE A 55 -8.95 6.87 4.26
CA PHE A 55 -7.86 7.82 4.12
C PHE A 55 -8.40 9.23 4.08
N ARG A 56 -7.53 10.20 4.31
CA ARG A 56 -7.85 11.62 4.22
C ARG A 56 -7.17 12.21 3.00
N LEU A 57 -7.79 13.22 2.39
CA LEU A 57 -7.19 13.97 1.31
C LEU A 57 -6.77 15.34 1.81
N ARG A 58 -5.54 15.73 1.51
CA ARG A 58 -5.03 17.09 1.66
C ARG A 58 -5.13 17.76 0.29
N ASP A 59 -5.67 18.98 0.27
CA ASP A 59 -5.87 19.79 -0.94
C ASP A 59 -6.63 19.06 -2.07
N GLY A 60 -7.51 18.13 -1.68
CA GLY A 60 -8.33 17.34 -2.60
C GLY A 60 -7.58 16.26 -3.40
N HIS A 61 -6.27 16.13 -3.27
CA HIS A 61 -5.46 15.21 -4.10
C HIS A 61 -4.51 14.31 -3.30
N PHE A 62 -3.87 14.82 -2.24
CA PHE A 62 -2.83 14.07 -1.55
C PHE A 62 -3.41 13.19 -0.45
N ARG A 63 -3.26 11.87 -0.58
CA ARG A 63 -3.79 10.90 0.39
C ARG A 63 -2.86 10.78 1.60
N TYR A 64 -3.42 10.88 2.81
CA TYR A 64 -2.70 10.75 4.06
C TYR A 64 -3.55 10.05 5.13
N ALA A 65 -2.93 9.66 6.24
CA ALA A 65 -3.59 8.95 7.35
C ALA A 65 -4.35 7.68 6.91
N MET A 66 -3.74 6.93 5.99
CA MET A 66 -4.21 5.59 5.60
C MET A 66 -4.23 4.69 6.85
N GLY A 67 -5.28 3.89 7.04
CA GLY A 67 -5.42 3.12 8.28
C GLY A 67 -6.21 3.85 9.35
N SER A 68 -6.50 5.15 9.18
CA SER A 68 -7.33 5.86 10.14
C SER A 68 -8.77 5.37 10.08
N THR A 69 -9.45 5.48 11.22
CA THR A 69 -10.87 5.24 11.36
C THR A 69 -11.61 6.53 11.01
N TYR A 70 -12.65 6.41 10.17
CA TYR A 70 -13.48 7.55 9.84
C TYR A 70 -14.28 7.96 11.09
N PRO A 71 -14.23 9.23 11.52
CA PRO A 71 -14.97 9.64 12.70
C PRO A 71 -16.47 9.62 12.41
N ARG A 72 -17.24 9.16 13.38
CA ARG A 72 -18.70 9.18 13.34
C ARG A 72 -19.16 10.63 13.43
N MET A 73 -19.63 11.16 12.31
CA MET A 73 -20.09 12.56 12.18
C MET A 73 -21.14 12.94 13.23
N HIS A 74 -22.00 12.00 13.63
CA HIS A 74 -23.05 12.21 14.61
C HIS A 74 -22.55 12.31 16.07
N LEU A 75 -21.31 11.91 16.35
CA LEU A 75 -20.66 12.06 17.67
C LEU A 75 -19.80 13.32 17.75
N ARG A 76 -19.71 14.09 16.66
CA ARG A 76 -18.83 15.25 16.54
C ARG A 76 -19.62 16.53 16.85
N ASN A 77 -18.98 17.46 17.55
CA ASN A 77 -19.57 18.77 17.83
C ASN A 77 -19.71 19.58 16.51
N SER A 78 -20.86 20.21 16.30
CA SER A 78 -21.20 20.94 15.05
C SER A 78 -20.40 22.24 14.86
N THR A 79 -19.64 22.67 15.86
CA THR A 79 -18.88 23.93 15.86
C THR A 79 -17.59 23.90 15.03
N SER A 80 -17.13 22.73 14.56
CA SER A 80 -15.90 22.62 13.76
C SER A 80 -16.16 22.05 12.36
N PRO A 81 -15.76 22.75 11.27
CA PRO A 81 -15.85 22.23 9.91
C PRO A 81 -15.13 20.87 9.76
N TRP A 82 -15.66 20.02 8.89
CA TRP A 82 -14.99 18.79 8.45
C TRP A 82 -14.63 18.90 6.97
N PRO A 83 -13.42 18.51 6.53
CA PRO A 83 -12.29 17.99 7.32
C PRO A 83 -11.49 19.08 8.07
N PRO A 84 -10.85 18.74 9.20
CA PRO A 84 -10.00 19.65 9.97
C PRO A 84 -8.84 20.18 9.10
N GLY A 85 -8.79 21.49 8.87
CA GLY A 85 -7.82 22.12 7.97
C GLY A 85 -8.27 22.22 6.51
N SER A 86 -9.54 21.97 6.19
CA SER A 86 -10.12 22.28 4.87
C SER A 86 -10.25 23.78 4.58
N GLU A 87 -9.93 24.64 5.55
CA GLU A 87 -9.80 26.09 5.37
C GLU A 87 -8.52 26.44 4.61
N ARG A 88 -8.43 25.96 3.36
CA ARG A 88 -7.59 26.56 2.31
C ARG A 88 -8.02 26.03 0.95
N SER A 89 -9.29 26.20 0.62
CA SER A 89 -9.65 26.43 -0.77
C SER A 89 -11.02 27.09 -0.87
N LEU A 90 -11.03 28.23 -1.58
CA LEU A 90 -12.15 28.97 -2.18
C LEU A 90 -12.47 30.34 -1.56
N GLY A 91 -11.85 31.38 -2.13
CA GLY A 91 -12.18 32.79 -1.99
C GLY A 91 -11.08 33.69 -2.58
N CYS A 92 -11.13 33.94 -3.88
CA CYS A 92 -10.25 34.91 -4.55
C CYS A 92 -10.66 36.37 -4.25
N VAL A 93 -9.71 37.28 -4.47
CA VAL A 93 -9.85 38.72 -4.80
C VAL A 93 -9.88 39.76 -3.65
N ASN A 94 -8.86 40.63 -3.71
CA ASN A 94 -8.67 41.97 -3.14
C ASN A 94 -8.15 42.13 -1.71
N GLY A 95 -7.02 42.83 -1.62
CA GLY A 95 -6.58 43.53 -0.41
C GLY A 95 -5.16 43.17 0.00
N ALA A 96 -4.23 44.10 -0.24
CA ALA A 96 -2.91 44.07 0.39
C ALA A 96 -3.06 43.96 1.91
N GLY A 97 -2.39 42.99 2.53
CA GLY A 97 -2.31 42.91 3.99
C GLY A 97 -2.05 41.50 4.50
N SER A 98 -0.82 41.28 4.97
CA SER A 98 -0.40 40.22 5.88
C SER A 98 -0.67 38.77 5.47
N SER A 99 0.37 38.19 4.87
CA SER A 99 0.65 36.75 4.93
C SER A 99 0.92 36.35 6.39
N GLY A 100 -0.15 36.28 7.19
CA GLY A 100 -0.13 35.70 8.51
C GLY A 100 -0.15 34.19 8.35
N ASN A 101 1.02 33.59 8.44
CA ASN A 101 1.18 32.16 8.68
C ASN A 101 0.66 31.86 10.11
N SER A 102 -0.66 32.00 10.34
CA SER A 102 -1.27 31.51 11.58
C SER A 102 -1.39 30.01 11.44
N GLY A 103 -0.23 29.34 11.48
CA GLY A 103 -0.14 27.91 11.59
C GLY A 103 -0.96 27.50 12.81
N ARG A 104 -1.80 26.49 12.61
CA ARG A 104 -2.52 25.80 13.68
C ARG A 104 -1.57 25.64 14.87
N THR A 105 -1.98 26.09 16.05
CA THR A 105 -1.17 25.90 17.25
C THR A 105 -1.02 24.40 17.53
N LEU A 106 0.08 23.98 18.17
CA LEU A 106 0.29 22.58 18.54
C LEU A 106 -0.90 22.05 19.35
N GLU A 107 -1.38 22.85 20.29
CA GLU A 107 -2.55 22.57 21.13
C GLU A 107 -3.83 22.40 20.29
N GLN A 108 -4.05 23.24 19.28
CA GLN A 108 -5.20 23.09 18.37
C GLN A 108 -5.09 21.81 17.53
N ALA A 109 -3.90 21.47 17.05
CA ALA A 109 -3.69 20.23 16.30
C ALA A 109 -3.92 18.99 17.18
N GLU A 110 -3.49 19.03 18.43
CA GLU A 110 -3.69 17.96 19.41
C GLU A 110 -5.17 17.79 19.78
N ALA A 111 -5.87 18.89 20.08
CA ALA A 111 -7.30 18.87 20.38
C ALA A 111 -8.13 18.29 19.23
N GLU A 112 -7.81 18.65 17.98
CA GLU A 112 -8.49 18.10 16.79
C GLU A 112 -8.19 16.60 16.57
N ALA A 113 -6.96 16.17 16.89
CA ALA A 113 -6.59 14.76 16.87
C ALA A 113 -7.37 13.98 17.95
N ALA A 114 -7.47 14.53 19.16
CA ALA A 114 -8.22 13.92 20.27
C ALA A 114 -9.71 13.75 19.93
N VAL A 115 -10.35 14.78 19.35
CA VAL A 115 -11.75 14.69 18.90
C VAL A 115 -11.92 13.65 17.82
N THR A 116 -10.99 13.57 16.85
CA THR A 116 -11.01 12.52 15.83
C THR A 116 -10.99 11.14 16.47
N VAL A 117 -10.05 10.90 17.38
CA VAL A 117 -9.87 9.59 18.02
C VAL A 117 -11.11 9.23 18.85
N ALA A 118 -11.63 10.18 19.64
CA ALA A 118 -12.80 9.97 20.49
C ALA A 118 -14.09 9.71 19.68
N SER A 119 -14.23 10.32 18.50
CA SER A 119 -15.36 10.11 17.60
C SER A 119 -15.18 8.92 16.65
N SER A 120 -14.04 8.24 16.71
CA SER A 120 -13.76 7.09 15.87
C SER A 120 -14.09 5.76 16.56
N ASP A 121 -14.43 4.74 15.78
CA ASP A 121 -14.63 3.40 16.33
C ASP A 121 -13.27 2.78 16.68
N SER A 122 -13.00 2.59 17.98
CA SER A 122 -11.71 2.09 18.50
C SER A 122 -11.55 0.58 18.34
N ARG A 123 -12.52 -0.11 17.74
CA ARG A 123 -12.39 -1.52 17.35
C ARG A 123 -11.42 -1.60 16.18
N GLY A 124 -10.13 -1.56 16.50
CA GLY A 124 -9.03 -1.66 15.56
C GLY A 124 -9.26 -2.85 14.64
N ALA A 125 -9.64 -2.56 13.40
CA ALA A 125 -9.66 -3.57 12.37
C ALA A 125 -8.20 -3.93 12.11
N THR A 126 -7.73 -5.00 12.75
CA THR A 126 -6.51 -5.68 12.34
C THR A 126 -6.78 -6.24 10.96
N ASN A 127 -6.64 -5.39 9.94
CA ASN A 127 -6.85 -5.79 8.57
C ASN A 127 -5.89 -6.95 8.28
N ALA A 128 -6.39 -7.99 7.64
CA ALA A 128 -5.55 -9.09 7.19
C ALA A 128 -4.37 -8.54 6.36
N PRO A 129 -3.25 -9.26 6.24
CA PRO A 129 -2.21 -8.91 5.27
C PRO A 129 -2.82 -8.68 3.88
N ILE A 130 -2.22 -7.78 3.09
CA ILE A 130 -2.69 -7.48 1.72
C ILE A 130 -2.67 -8.79 0.91
N SER A 131 -3.82 -9.14 0.35
CA SER A 131 -4.00 -10.34 -0.48
C SER A 131 -3.80 -10.03 -1.96
N LEU A 132 -3.53 -11.06 -2.77
CA LEU A 132 -3.53 -10.95 -4.23
C LEU A 132 -4.91 -10.54 -4.78
N MET A 133 -6.00 -10.86 -4.07
CA MET A 133 -7.34 -10.40 -4.43
C MET A 133 -7.46 -8.88 -4.33
N ASP A 134 -6.90 -8.29 -3.26
CA ASP A 134 -6.88 -6.83 -3.09
C ASP A 134 -6.08 -6.15 -4.22
N LEU A 135 -4.96 -6.75 -4.64
CA LEU A 135 -4.15 -6.26 -5.75
C LEU A 135 -4.91 -6.34 -7.08
N ARG A 136 -5.61 -7.45 -7.36
CA ARG A 136 -6.45 -7.59 -8.55
C ARG A 136 -7.51 -6.49 -8.60
N ASP A 137 -8.24 -6.30 -7.51
CA ASP A 137 -9.33 -5.34 -7.44
C ASP A 137 -8.82 -3.90 -7.59
N ALA A 138 -7.71 -3.58 -6.93
CA ALA A 138 -7.01 -2.31 -7.06
C ALA A 138 -6.61 -1.99 -8.50
N LEU A 139 -5.98 -2.94 -9.19
CA LEU A 139 -5.54 -2.75 -10.57
C LEU A 139 -6.71 -2.68 -11.57
N GLN A 140 -7.82 -3.38 -11.30
CA GLN A 140 -9.03 -3.30 -12.13
C GLN A 140 -9.74 -1.96 -12.03
N VAL A 141 -9.83 -1.38 -10.82
CA VAL A 141 -10.43 -0.06 -10.60
C VAL A 141 -9.51 1.05 -11.10
N HIS A 142 -8.21 0.96 -10.80
CA HIS A 142 -7.23 1.99 -11.11
C HIS A 142 -6.24 1.54 -12.20
N ARG A 143 -6.75 1.34 -13.42
CA ARG A 143 -5.94 0.91 -14.58
C ARG A 143 -4.83 1.88 -14.96
N ARG A 144 -4.89 3.14 -14.53
CA ARG A 144 -3.90 4.18 -14.86
C ARG A 144 -2.58 4.04 -14.10
N VAL A 145 -2.54 3.25 -13.02
CA VAL A 145 -1.32 3.03 -12.22
C VAL A 145 -0.22 2.35 -13.04
N ILE A 146 -0.61 1.49 -13.99
CA ILE A 146 0.32 0.86 -14.93
C ILE A 146 -0.07 1.33 -16.34
N PRO A 147 0.59 2.36 -16.90
CA PRO A 147 0.21 2.91 -18.19
C PRO A 147 0.39 1.93 -19.36
N SER A 148 1.38 1.03 -19.28
CA SER A 148 1.66 0.08 -20.34
C SER A 148 0.68 -1.09 -20.32
N HIS A 149 -0.12 -1.23 -21.38
CA HIS A 149 -1.10 -2.31 -21.53
C HIS A 149 -0.44 -3.70 -21.54
N THR A 150 0.71 -3.87 -22.19
CA THR A 150 1.39 -5.17 -22.26
C THR A 150 1.87 -5.61 -20.87
N VAL A 151 2.42 -4.68 -20.09
CA VAL A 151 2.86 -4.93 -18.71
C VAL A 151 1.66 -5.20 -17.81
N TYR A 152 0.59 -4.41 -17.92
CA TYR A 152 -0.63 -4.62 -17.14
C TYR A 152 -1.25 -6.00 -17.42
N SER A 153 -1.47 -6.34 -18.69
CA SER A 153 -2.17 -7.57 -19.09
C SER A 153 -1.37 -8.83 -18.76
N ALA A 154 -0.05 -8.82 -18.97
CA ALA A 154 0.79 -9.95 -18.58
C ALA A 154 0.80 -10.17 -17.05
N ASN A 155 0.76 -9.09 -16.27
CA ASN A 155 0.78 -9.20 -14.81
C ASN A 155 -0.59 -9.55 -14.21
N ILE A 156 -1.70 -9.09 -14.80
CA ILE A 156 -3.03 -9.47 -14.33
C ILE A 156 -3.29 -10.96 -14.60
N GLU A 157 -2.85 -11.49 -15.74
CA GLU A 157 -2.93 -12.92 -16.05
C GLU A 157 -2.14 -13.77 -15.06
N ARG A 158 -0.89 -13.40 -14.76
CA ARG A 158 -0.08 -14.06 -13.73
C ARG A 158 -0.75 -14.01 -12.35
N THR A 159 -1.38 -12.88 -12.02
CA THR A 159 -2.09 -12.73 -10.74
C THR A 159 -3.27 -13.68 -10.69
N LEU A 160 -4.09 -13.73 -11.74
CA LEU A 160 -5.24 -14.64 -11.87
C LEU A 160 -4.81 -16.11 -11.77
N ALA A 161 -3.73 -16.51 -12.44
CA ALA A 161 -3.21 -17.88 -12.37
C ALA A 161 -2.75 -18.28 -10.96
N ASN A 162 -2.21 -17.34 -10.17
CA ASN A 162 -1.76 -17.58 -8.79
C ASN A 162 -2.89 -17.52 -7.75
N MET A 163 -4.08 -17.04 -8.14
CA MET A 163 -5.26 -17.00 -7.26
C MET A 163 -6.10 -18.28 -7.33
N CYS A 164 -5.63 -19.31 -8.06
CA CYS A 164 -6.29 -20.61 -8.11
C CYS A 164 -6.46 -21.20 -6.71
N HIS A 165 -7.70 -21.55 -6.38
CA HIS A 165 -7.99 -22.29 -5.16
C HIS A 165 -7.50 -23.73 -5.32
N PRO A 166 -6.92 -24.32 -4.26
CA PRO A 166 -6.52 -25.71 -4.32
C PRO A 166 -7.73 -26.57 -4.64
N SER A 167 -7.53 -27.59 -5.47
CA SER A 167 -8.59 -28.54 -5.79
C SER A 167 -9.05 -29.28 -4.53
N HIS A 168 -10.23 -29.91 -4.60
CA HIS A 168 -10.73 -30.71 -3.47
C HIS A 168 -9.73 -31.80 -3.05
N ASP A 169 -9.13 -32.47 -4.04
CA ASP A 169 -8.12 -33.51 -3.83
C ASP A 169 -6.85 -32.94 -3.17
N GLU A 170 -6.41 -31.75 -3.58
CA GLU A 170 -5.26 -31.07 -2.96
C GLU A 170 -5.54 -30.64 -1.52
N LEU A 171 -6.76 -30.23 -1.21
CA LEU A 171 -7.19 -29.92 0.15
C LEU A 171 -7.16 -31.15 1.05
N GLU A 172 -7.70 -32.28 0.57
CA GLU A 172 -7.66 -33.55 1.30
C GLU A 172 -6.22 -34.02 1.53
N GLN A 173 -5.37 -33.98 0.50
CA GLN A 173 -3.95 -34.31 0.62
C GLN A 173 -3.22 -33.41 1.63
N ASN A 174 -3.52 -32.10 1.64
CA ASN A 174 -2.91 -31.17 2.59
C ASN A 174 -3.33 -31.48 4.04
N GLN A 175 -4.59 -31.87 4.25
CA GLN A 175 -5.07 -32.32 5.57
C GLN A 175 -4.35 -33.59 6.02
N LEU A 176 -4.22 -34.59 5.15
CA LEU A 176 -3.47 -35.81 5.43
C LEU A 176 -2.00 -35.51 5.78
N HIS A 177 -1.35 -34.67 4.97
CA HIS A 177 0.04 -34.26 5.19
C HIS A 177 0.23 -33.57 6.55
N LYS A 178 -0.68 -32.66 6.94
CA LYS A 178 -0.64 -32.01 8.26
C LYS A 178 -0.80 -33.02 9.41
N LEU A 179 -1.70 -33.99 9.25
CA LEU A 179 -1.90 -35.05 10.24
C LEU A 179 -0.66 -35.95 10.37
N GLU A 180 -0.03 -36.30 9.26
CA GLU A 180 1.20 -37.10 9.26
C GLU A 180 2.39 -36.36 9.87
N ALA A 181 2.56 -35.09 9.53
CA ALA A 181 3.59 -34.24 10.12
C ALA A 181 3.43 -34.13 11.63
N ARG A 182 2.18 -33.97 12.11
CA ARG A 182 1.86 -33.95 13.55
C ARG A 182 2.20 -35.27 14.23
N ARG A 183 1.79 -36.41 13.66
CA ARG A 183 2.12 -37.76 14.18
C ARG A 183 3.63 -38.01 14.18
N ARG A 184 4.36 -37.52 13.17
CA ARG A 184 5.82 -37.66 13.08
C ARG A 184 6.52 -36.83 14.17
N TYR A 185 6.05 -35.60 14.39
CA TYR A 185 6.55 -34.73 15.45
C TYR A 185 6.34 -35.32 16.85
N GLU A 186 5.16 -35.89 17.11
CA GLU A 186 4.85 -36.55 18.39
C GLU A 186 5.76 -37.76 18.65
N ARG A 187 5.99 -38.61 17.64
CA ARG A 187 6.94 -39.73 17.74
C ARG A 187 8.36 -39.26 18.06
N LEU A 188 8.83 -38.21 17.39
CA LEU A 188 10.15 -37.61 17.66
C LEU A 188 10.25 -37.04 19.09
N LYS A 189 9.17 -36.41 19.57
CA LYS A 189 9.09 -35.90 20.94
C LYS A 189 9.17 -37.03 21.98
N GLN A 190 8.43 -38.12 21.76
CA GLN A 190 8.45 -39.31 22.62
C GLN A 190 9.83 -40.00 22.63
N GLN A 191 10.48 -40.12 21.47
CA GLN A 191 11.84 -40.67 21.41
C GLN A 191 12.87 -39.81 22.14
N ARG A 192 12.71 -38.48 22.12
CA ARG A 192 13.58 -37.57 22.88
C ARG A 192 13.34 -37.66 24.38
N SER A 193 12.09 -37.83 24.84
CA SER A 193 11.79 -37.96 26.28
C SER A 193 12.24 -39.29 26.88
N LEU A 194 12.41 -40.34 26.05
CA LEU A 194 12.89 -41.67 26.50
C LEU A 194 14.42 -41.80 26.50
N ARG A 195 15.15 -40.77 26.05
CA ARG A 195 16.63 -40.73 26.03
C ARG A 195 17.23 -39.86 27.15
N LEU A 196 16.40 -39.35 28.05
CA LEU A 196 16.77 -38.70 29.32
C LEU A 196 16.42 -39.65 30.46
#